data_AF-A0A1A0W917-F1
#
_entry.id   AF-A0A1A0W917-F1
#
_cell.length_a   1.000
_cell.length_b   1.000
_cell.length_c   1.000
_cell.angle_alpha   90.00
_cell.angle_beta   90.00
_cell.angle_gamma   90.00
#
_symmetry.space_group_name_H-M   'P 1'
#
loop_
_entity.id
_entity.type
_entity.pdbx_description
1 polymer ?
#
loop_
_entity_poly.entity_id
_entity_poly.type
_entity_poly.pdbx_seq_one_letter_code
_entity_poly.pdbx_strand_id
1 'polypeptide(L)'
;MAFNNTGYALRLFEEVRQRYAHQRHERNRRSVRRRLGNDPTQHVHTPSESLGIAQALLDHLPRQSGDAHQLWTCLAVQPLAQLLYAASRQRGDSNGMDWVETALVSTEAAETEPGWRQAANIWSQGTALPERLLLLTNLPPRQRNSITDVMHSAIAPWLHSCKGDLA
;
A
#
# COMPACT_ATOMS: atom_id res chain seq x y z
N MET A 1 10.48 23.85 -45.91
CA MET A 1 9.86 22.76 -45.12
C MET A 1 10.86 22.34 -44.05
N ALA A 2 10.78 22.92 -42.85
CA ALA A 2 11.60 22.53 -41.71
C ALA A 2 10.79 21.56 -40.85
N PHE A 3 11.29 20.33 -40.68
CA PHE A 3 10.59 19.22 -40.07
C PHE A 3 10.37 19.41 -38.56
N ASN A 4 9.20 18.97 -38.08
CA ASN A 4 8.76 18.84 -36.68
C ASN A 4 9.61 17.86 -35.83
N ASN A 5 10.93 17.86 -35.96
CA ASN A 5 11.81 16.81 -35.42
C ASN A 5 11.90 16.85 -33.87
N THR A 6 11.76 18.04 -33.28
CA THR A 6 11.82 18.24 -31.82
C THR A 6 10.62 17.64 -31.07
N GLY A 7 9.42 17.69 -31.66
CA GLY A 7 8.21 17.14 -31.04
C GLY A 7 8.20 15.60 -31.00
N TYR A 8 8.72 14.95 -32.05
CA TYR A 8 8.85 13.48 -32.10
C TYR A 8 9.90 12.97 -31.11
N ALA A 9 11.06 13.64 -31.03
CA ALA A 9 12.10 13.26 -30.09
C ALA A 9 11.61 13.33 -28.63
N LEU A 10 10.94 14.43 -28.24
CA LEU A 10 10.39 14.57 -26.88
C LEU A 10 9.33 13.51 -26.55
N ARG A 11 8.45 13.20 -27.49
CA ARG A 11 7.43 12.16 -27.31
C ARG A 11 8.06 10.77 -27.17
N LEU A 12 9.07 10.44 -27.98
CA LEU A 12 9.85 9.20 -27.86
C LEU A 12 10.59 9.11 -26.52
N PHE A 13 11.21 10.19 -26.05
CA PHE A 13 11.87 10.21 -24.74
C PHE A 13 10.88 9.98 -23.60
N GLU A 14 9.69 10.57 -23.67
CA GLU A 14 8.65 10.38 -22.67
C GLU A 14 8.08 8.96 -22.69
N GLU A 15 7.80 8.40 -23.87
CA GLU A 15 7.37 7.00 -24.03
C GLU A 15 8.40 6.01 -23.49
N VAL A 16 9.68 6.23 -23.80
CA VAL A 16 10.77 5.39 -23.29
C VAL A 16 10.85 5.51 -21.76
N ARG A 17 10.77 6.72 -21.19
CA ARG A 17 10.75 6.95 -19.74
C ARG A 17 9.57 6.23 -19.06
N GLN A 18 8.37 6.33 -19.65
CA GLN A 18 7.17 5.67 -19.15
C GLN A 18 7.30 4.13 -19.20
N ARG A 19 7.84 3.58 -20.30
CA ARG A 19 8.10 2.13 -20.40
C ARG A 19 9.11 1.65 -19.36
N TYR A 20 10.19 2.38 -19.14
CA TYR A 20 11.17 2.04 -18.10
C TYR A 20 10.57 2.11 -16.70
N ALA A 21 9.77 3.14 -16.40
CA ALA A 21 9.08 3.27 -15.12
C ALA A 21 8.11 2.09 -14.89
N HIS A 22 7.33 1.72 -15.91
CA HIS A 22 6.42 0.58 -15.85
C HIS A 22 7.16 -0.75 -15.65
N GLN A 23 8.22 -1.02 -16.41
CA GLN A 23 9.02 -2.23 -16.25
C GLN A 23 9.68 -2.33 -14.87
N ARG A 24 10.18 -1.20 -14.34
CA ARG A 24 10.75 -1.14 -13.00
C ARG A 24 9.70 -1.44 -11.93
N HIS A 25 8.50 -0.86 -12.07
CA HIS A 25 7.39 -1.10 -11.16
C HIS A 25 7.01 -2.59 -11.14
N GLU A 26 6.84 -3.20 -12.30
CA GLU A 26 6.48 -4.61 -12.42
C GLU A 26 7.56 -5.55 -11.86
N ARG A 27 8.85 -5.24 -12.09
CA ARG A 27 9.96 -5.98 -11.49
C ARG A 27 9.97 -5.88 -9.97
N ASN A 28 9.73 -4.69 -9.42
CA ASN A 28 9.66 -4.49 -7.98
C ASN A 28 8.49 -5.27 -7.35
N ARG A 29 7.30 -5.25 -7.98
CA ARG A 29 6.13 -6.03 -7.54
C ARG A 29 6.42 -7.53 -7.49
N ARG A 30 7.06 -8.07 -8.53
CA ARG A 30 7.46 -9.49 -8.56
C ARG A 30 8.57 -9.83 -7.56
N SER A 31 9.47 -8.89 -7.28
CA SER A 31 10.53 -9.07 -6.30
C SER A 31 9.95 -9.16 -4.90
N VAL A 32 9.03 -8.26 -4.54
CA VAL A 32 8.47 -8.21 -3.19
C VAL A 32 7.58 -9.43 -2.90
N ARG A 33 6.76 -9.89 -3.87
CA ARG A 33 5.99 -11.15 -3.72
C ARG A 33 6.88 -12.38 -3.57
N ARG A 34 8.00 -12.45 -4.31
CA ARG A 34 8.95 -13.56 -4.15
C ARG A 34 9.59 -13.57 -2.76
N ARG A 35 9.75 -12.41 -2.14
CA ARG A 35 10.40 -12.26 -0.85
C ARG A 35 9.46 -12.46 0.34
N LEU A 36 8.20 -12.02 0.23
CA LEU A 36 7.20 -12.07 1.30
C LEU A 36 6.14 -13.16 1.10
N GLY A 37 6.17 -13.87 -0.02
CA GLY A 37 5.24 -14.94 -0.35
C GLY A 37 3.90 -14.46 -0.93
N ASN A 38 2.94 -15.39 -0.98
CA ASN A 38 1.61 -15.17 -1.53
C ASN A 38 0.71 -14.32 -0.64
N ASP A 39 1.02 -14.21 0.65
CA ASP A 39 0.34 -13.37 1.62
C ASP A 39 1.35 -12.97 2.71
N PRO A 40 1.75 -11.70 2.83
CA PRO A 40 2.70 -11.26 3.84
C PRO A 40 2.13 -11.33 5.26
N THR A 41 0.81 -11.30 5.44
CA THR A 41 0.17 -11.32 6.77
C THR A 41 0.37 -12.65 7.50
N GLN A 42 0.70 -13.73 6.77
CA GLN A 42 1.00 -15.04 7.36
C GLN A 42 2.24 -15.04 8.25
N HIS A 43 3.14 -14.08 8.04
CA HIS A 43 4.39 -13.93 8.79
C HIS A 43 4.27 -12.88 9.92
N VAL A 44 3.08 -12.32 10.13
CA VAL A 44 2.84 -11.30 11.16
C VAL A 44 2.26 -11.95 12.41
N HIS A 45 3.10 -12.20 13.42
CA HIS A 45 2.68 -12.70 14.72
C HIS A 45 2.58 -11.60 15.77
N THR A 46 3.38 -10.55 15.61
CA THR A 46 3.52 -9.43 16.54
C THR A 46 3.36 -8.07 15.83
N PRO A 47 3.02 -7.00 16.56
CA PRO A 47 2.98 -5.64 16.01
C PRO A 47 4.32 -5.16 15.44
N SER A 48 5.45 -5.56 16.05
CA SER A 48 6.79 -5.22 15.58
C SER A 48 7.14 -5.88 14.24
N GLU A 49 6.77 -7.14 14.04
CA GLU A 49 6.91 -7.81 12.74
C GLU A 49 6.06 -7.13 11.67
N SER A 50 4.84 -6.71 12.04
CA SER A 50 3.98 -5.96 11.14
C SER A 50 4.61 -4.64 10.68
N LEU A 51 5.28 -3.91 11.58
CA LEU A 51 6.04 -2.71 11.23
C LEU A 51 7.20 -3.02 10.27
N GLY A 52 7.96 -4.09 10.54
CA GLY A 52 9.05 -4.51 9.66
C GLY A 52 8.56 -4.88 8.26
N ILE A 53 7.42 -5.57 8.17
CA ILE A 53 6.80 -5.92 6.90
C ILE A 53 6.25 -4.67 6.18
N ALA A 54 5.55 -3.78 6.88
CA ALA A 54 5.06 -2.52 6.29
C ALA A 54 6.19 -1.66 5.73
N GLN A 55 7.29 -1.52 6.49
CA GLN A 55 8.49 -0.82 6.02
C GLN A 55 9.06 -1.49 4.78
N ALA A 56 9.21 -2.82 4.80
CA ALA A 56 9.70 -3.56 3.64
C ALA A 56 8.81 -3.33 2.41
N LEU A 57 7.48 -3.35 2.54
CA LEU A 57 6.55 -3.09 1.43
C LEU A 57 6.76 -1.69 0.84
N LEU A 58 6.85 -0.68 1.70
CA LEU A 58 7.01 0.72 1.31
C LEU A 58 8.39 1.01 0.70
N ASP A 59 9.45 0.35 1.18
CA ASP A 59 10.81 0.48 0.64
C ASP A 59 10.94 -0.05 -0.80
N HIS A 60 10.05 -0.95 -1.24
CA HIS A 60 10.03 -1.46 -2.61
C HIS A 60 9.31 -0.52 -3.58
N LEU A 61 8.61 0.50 -3.10
CA LEU A 61 8.00 1.49 -3.97
C LEU A 61 9.07 2.24 -4.76
N PRO A 62 8.83 2.51 -6.06
CA PRO A 62 9.74 3.32 -6.84
C PRO A 62 9.84 4.70 -6.19
N ARG A 63 11.05 5.10 -5.79
CA ARG A 63 11.31 6.44 -5.29
C ARG A 63 10.93 7.45 -6.37
N GLN A 64 9.82 8.15 -6.17
CA GLN A 64 9.45 9.29 -6.99
C GLN A 64 10.32 10.49 -6.61
N SER A 65 10.59 11.36 -7.57
CA SER A 65 11.35 12.60 -7.34
C SER A 65 10.51 13.58 -6.51
N GLY A 66 10.88 13.81 -5.25
CA GLY A 66 10.32 14.87 -4.41
C GLY A 66 10.10 14.49 -2.95
N ASP A 67 10.34 15.45 -2.06
CA ASP A 67 10.26 15.28 -0.60
C ASP A 67 8.84 14.89 -0.13
N ALA A 68 7.81 15.34 -0.84
CA ALA A 68 6.42 15.03 -0.51
C ALA A 68 6.13 13.52 -0.60
N HIS A 69 6.65 12.81 -1.60
CA HIS A 69 6.43 11.37 -1.73
C HIS A 69 7.10 10.61 -0.57
N GLN A 70 8.32 11.01 -0.20
CA GLN A 70 9.02 10.42 0.94
C GLN A 70 8.28 10.67 2.26
N LEU A 71 7.72 11.87 2.44
CA LEU A 71 6.87 12.19 3.58
C LEU A 71 5.65 11.26 3.65
N TRP A 72 4.93 11.07 2.55
CA TRP A 72 3.75 10.19 2.52
C TRP A 72 4.12 8.73 2.79
N THR A 73 5.23 8.24 2.22
CA THR A 73 5.76 6.90 2.51
C THR A 73 6.11 6.73 3.98
N CYS A 74 6.74 7.72 4.61
CA CYS A 74 7.05 7.69 6.05
C CYS A 74 5.77 7.65 6.90
N LEU A 75 4.78 8.49 6.56
CA LEU A 75 3.50 8.53 7.28
C LEU A 75 2.64 7.27 7.07
N ALA A 76 2.84 6.54 5.99
CA ALA A 76 2.10 5.32 5.66
C ALA A 76 2.56 4.08 6.45
N VAL A 77 3.80 4.05 6.99
CA VAL A 77 4.39 2.85 7.62
C VAL A 77 3.52 2.31 8.74
N GLN A 78 3.22 3.15 9.73
CA GLN A 78 2.53 2.71 10.95
C GLN A 78 1.04 2.40 10.71
N PRO A 79 0.28 3.20 9.93
CA PRO A 79 -1.06 2.84 9.48
C PRO A 79 -1.12 1.51 8.72
N LEU A 80 -0.19 1.28 7.78
CA LEU A 80 -0.14 0.03 7.04
C LEU A 80 0.19 -1.17 7.95
N ALA A 81 1.10 -0.99 8.91
CA ALA A 81 1.40 -2.02 9.91
C ALA A 81 0.19 -2.34 10.80
N GLN A 82 -0.65 -1.35 11.13
CA GLN A 82 -1.88 -1.57 11.88
C GLN A 82 -2.86 -2.45 11.10
N LEU A 83 -3.05 -2.16 9.80
CA LEU A 83 -3.89 -2.98 8.93
C LEU A 83 -3.35 -4.41 8.78
N LEU A 84 -2.06 -4.58 8.54
CA LEU A 84 -1.43 -5.91 8.38
C LEU A 84 -1.50 -6.76 9.65
N TYR A 85 -1.35 -6.14 10.82
CA TYR A 85 -1.46 -6.83 12.11
C TYR A 85 -2.91 -7.24 12.37
N ALA A 86 -3.86 -6.34 12.14
CA ALA A 86 -5.28 -6.64 12.28
C ALA A 86 -5.70 -7.78 11.34
N ALA A 87 -5.28 -7.72 10.08
CA ALA A 87 -5.51 -8.78 9.10
C ALA A 87 -4.98 -10.14 9.57
N SER A 88 -3.77 -10.19 10.14
CA SER A 88 -3.22 -11.46 10.64
C SER A 88 -3.98 -12.04 11.82
N ARG A 89 -4.72 -11.22 12.59
CA ARG A 89 -5.63 -11.68 13.65
C ARG A 89 -6.99 -12.11 13.10
N GLN A 90 -7.47 -11.46 12.05
CA GLN A 90 -8.80 -11.72 11.46
C GLN A 90 -8.80 -12.82 10.38
N ARG A 91 -7.62 -13.21 9.90
CA ARG A 91 -7.43 -14.10 8.76
C ARG A 91 -8.23 -15.40 8.82
N GLY A 92 -8.35 -16.07 9.97
CA GLY A 92 -8.91 -17.43 10.02
C GLY A 92 -8.28 -18.34 8.93
N ASP A 93 -9.11 -19.05 8.15
CA ASP A 93 -8.70 -19.82 6.97
C ASP A 93 -8.57 -19.00 5.67
N SER A 94 -8.92 -17.72 5.70
CA SER A 94 -8.93 -16.83 4.53
C SER A 94 -7.56 -16.20 4.23
N ASN A 95 -7.48 -15.40 3.16
CA ASN A 95 -6.28 -14.68 2.76
C ASN A 95 -6.26 -13.29 3.44
N GLY A 96 -5.27 -13.00 4.28
CA GLY A 96 -5.27 -11.78 5.08
C GLY A 96 -5.18 -10.51 4.23
N MET A 97 -4.59 -10.59 3.04
CA MET A 97 -4.51 -9.44 2.13
C MET A 97 -5.86 -8.99 1.56
N ASP A 98 -6.84 -9.88 1.44
CA ASP A 98 -8.20 -9.50 1.00
C ASP A 98 -8.90 -8.66 2.08
N TRP A 99 -8.63 -8.99 3.35
CA TRP A 99 -9.06 -8.17 4.48
C TRP A 99 -8.36 -6.80 4.45
N VAL A 100 -7.05 -6.74 4.17
CA VAL A 100 -6.30 -5.47 4.09
C VAL A 100 -6.83 -4.59 2.97
N GLU A 101 -7.08 -5.16 1.78
CA GLU A 101 -7.68 -4.45 0.64
C GLU A 101 -9.02 -3.82 1.01
N THR A 102 -9.90 -4.60 1.64
CA THR A 102 -11.23 -4.14 2.07
C THR A 102 -11.12 -3.06 3.15
N ALA A 103 -10.28 -3.27 4.16
CA ALA A 103 -10.11 -2.35 5.27
C ALA A 103 -9.47 -1.02 4.86
N LEU A 104 -8.58 -1.03 3.86
CA LEU A 104 -7.87 0.16 3.41
C LEU A 104 -8.83 1.23 2.86
N VAL A 105 -9.88 0.82 2.14
CA VAL A 105 -10.89 1.72 1.57
C VAL A 105 -12.05 2.02 2.53
N SER A 106 -12.20 1.23 3.58
CA SER A 106 -13.33 1.28 4.52
C SER A 106 -13.02 2.14 5.75
N THR A 107 -12.87 3.45 5.57
CA THR A 107 -12.48 4.37 6.66
C THR A 107 -13.57 4.56 7.72
N GLU A 108 -14.85 4.45 7.32
CA GLU A 108 -16.02 4.68 8.18
C GLU A 108 -16.72 3.38 8.60
N ALA A 109 -16.13 2.22 8.32
CA ALA A 109 -16.75 0.93 8.67
C ALA A 109 -16.87 0.75 10.20
N ALA A 110 -17.86 -0.06 10.60
CA ALA A 110 -18.08 -0.40 11.99
C ALA A 110 -16.90 -1.20 12.57
N GLU A 111 -16.78 -1.23 13.90
CA GLU A 111 -15.69 -1.95 14.59
C GLU A 111 -15.71 -3.47 14.38
N THR A 112 -16.83 -4.01 13.89
CA THR A 112 -17.01 -5.44 13.56
C THR A 112 -16.70 -5.78 12.11
N GLU A 113 -16.46 -4.77 11.27
CA GLU A 113 -16.22 -4.92 9.83
C GLU A 113 -14.78 -4.55 9.47
N PRO A 114 -14.20 -5.11 8.39
CA PRO A 114 -12.87 -4.75 7.92
C PRO A 114 -12.78 -3.24 7.69
N GLY A 115 -11.97 -2.56 8.50
CA GLY A 115 -11.92 -1.10 8.48
C GLY A 115 -10.97 -0.52 9.52
N TRP A 116 -10.81 0.80 9.48
CA TRP A 116 -9.79 1.48 10.27
C TRP A 116 -10.05 1.40 11.78
N ARG A 117 -11.33 1.44 12.19
CA ARG A 117 -11.72 1.32 13.60
C ARG A 117 -11.44 -0.07 14.15
N GLN A 118 -11.80 -1.12 13.40
CA GLN A 118 -11.50 -2.50 13.79
C GLN A 118 -9.98 -2.72 13.89
N ALA A 119 -9.21 -2.22 12.92
CA ALA A 119 -7.76 -2.35 12.92
C ALA A 119 -7.09 -1.67 14.13
N ALA A 120 -7.54 -0.46 14.47
CA ALA A 120 -7.03 0.29 15.61
C ALA A 120 -7.33 -0.42 16.94
N ASN A 121 -8.56 -0.92 17.12
CA ASN A 121 -8.93 -1.69 18.32
C ASN A 121 -8.10 -2.96 18.49
N ILE A 122 -7.88 -3.73 17.41
CA ILE A 122 -7.02 -4.93 17.46
C ILE A 122 -5.57 -4.55 17.77
N TRP A 123 -5.08 -3.44 17.21
CA TRP A 123 -3.72 -2.96 17.47
C TRP A 123 -3.50 -2.58 18.94
N SER A 124 -4.40 -1.82 19.56
CA SER A 124 -4.24 -1.40 20.97
C SER A 124 -4.35 -2.55 21.96
N GLN A 125 -5.05 -3.64 21.61
CA GLN A 125 -5.03 -4.87 22.40
C GLN A 125 -3.69 -5.61 22.30
N GLY A 126 -2.96 -5.45 21.18
CA GLY A 126 -1.70 -6.14 20.91
C GLY A 126 -0.43 -5.38 21.29
N THR A 127 -0.50 -4.06 21.54
CA THR A 127 0.67 -3.23 21.85
C THR A 127 0.33 -1.89 22.52
N ALA A 128 1.30 -1.34 23.24
CA ALA A 128 1.26 0.03 23.78
C ALA A 128 1.68 1.10 22.73
N LEU A 129 2.07 0.71 21.51
CA LEU A 129 2.44 1.65 20.46
C LEU A 129 1.24 2.49 20.02
N PRO A 130 1.44 3.78 19.66
CA PRO A 130 0.34 4.68 19.37
C PRO A 130 -0.47 4.21 18.15
N GLU A 131 -1.79 4.38 18.24
CA GLU A 131 -2.68 4.24 17.09
C GLU A 131 -2.44 5.42 16.13
N ARG A 132 -2.07 5.13 14.88
CA ARG A 132 -1.82 6.17 13.86
C ARG A 132 -2.90 6.16 12.79
N LEU A 133 -3.55 5.02 12.58
CA LEU A 133 -4.58 4.86 11.57
C LEU A 133 -5.77 5.80 11.82
N LEU A 134 -6.25 5.89 13.07
CA LEU A 134 -7.32 6.83 13.42
C LEU A 134 -6.87 8.30 13.42
N LEU A 135 -5.58 8.60 13.59
CA LEU A 135 -5.11 9.98 13.45
C LEU A 135 -5.21 10.47 12.00
N LEU A 136 -5.17 9.57 11.01
CA LEU A 136 -5.32 9.92 9.60
C LEU A 136 -6.73 10.46 9.28
N THR A 137 -7.75 10.13 10.08
CA THR A 137 -9.11 10.64 9.85
C THR A 137 -9.22 12.15 10.14
N ASN A 138 -8.32 12.68 10.97
CA ASN A 138 -8.23 14.11 11.29
C ASN A 138 -7.43 14.92 10.26
N LEU A 139 -6.77 14.27 9.29
CA LEU A 139 -6.01 14.96 8.26
C LEU A 139 -6.93 15.55 7.18
N PRO A 140 -6.50 16.63 6.49
CA PRO A 140 -7.20 17.12 5.31
C PRO A 140 -7.39 16.01 4.28
N PRO A 141 -8.55 15.92 3.59
CA PRO A 141 -8.85 14.82 2.67
C PRO A 141 -7.76 14.56 1.63
N ARG A 142 -7.12 15.62 1.11
CA ARG A 142 -6.00 15.48 0.16
C ARG A 142 -4.78 14.79 0.75
N GLN A 143 -4.41 15.09 1.99
CA GLN A 143 -3.26 14.46 2.65
C GLN A 143 -3.57 13.00 2.99
N ARG A 144 -4.77 12.75 3.52
CA ARG A 144 -5.26 11.39 3.78
C ARG A 144 -5.22 10.53 2.51
N ASN A 145 -5.75 11.05 1.41
CA ASN A 145 -5.74 10.33 0.13
C ASN A 145 -4.32 10.03 -0.37
N SER A 146 -3.38 10.97 -0.28
CA SER A 146 -1.98 10.70 -0.65
C SER A 146 -1.35 9.55 0.16
N ILE A 147 -1.65 9.47 1.46
CA ILE A 147 -1.16 8.39 2.32
C ILE A 147 -1.84 7.07 1.93
N THR A 148 -3.16 7.08 1.71
CA THR A 148 -3.93 5.91 1.26
C THR A 148 -3.46 5.39 -0.10
N ASP A 149 -3.14 6.28 -1.05
CA ASP A 149 -2.62 5.91 -2.37
C ASP A 149 -1.25 5.23 -2.28
N VAL A 150 -0.39 5.70 -1.37
CA VAL A 150 0.90 5.07 -1.07
C VAL A 150 0.71 3.69 -0.44
N MET A 151 -0.21 3.56 0.52
CA MET A 151 -0.56 2.25 1.11
C MET A 151 -1.10 1.28 0.03
N HIS A 152 -2.01 1.73 -0.82
CA HIS A 152 -2.55 0.95 -1.94
C HIS A 152 -1.44 0.50 -2.88
N SER A 153 -0.53 1.41 -3.23
CA SER A 153 0.61 1.10 -4.09
C SER A 153 1.51 0.03 -3.49
N ALA A 154 1.69 0.03 -2.16
CA ALA A 154 2.53 -0.93 -1.44
C ALA A 154 1.93 -2.34 -1.43
N ILE A 155 0.60 -2.45 -1.25
CA ILE A 155 -0.10 -3.74 -1.23
C ILE A 155 -0.55 -4.23 -2.61
N ALA A 156 -0.43 -3.39 -3.64
CA ALA A 156 -0.84 -3.67 -5.00
C ALA A 156 -0.41 -5.04 -5.55
N PRO A 157 0.78 -5.60 -5.24
CA PRO A 157 1.15 -6.94 -5.72
C PRO A 157 0.20 -8.07 -5.30
N TRP A 158 -0.55 -7.89 -4.21
CA TRP A 158 -1.48 -8.88 -3.64
C TRP A 158 -2.95 -8.57 -3.88
N LEU A 159 -3.25 -7.38 -4.40
CA LEU A 159 -4.61 -7.06 -4.80
C LEU A 159 -4.99 -7.94 -5.97
N HIS A 160 -6.13 -8.62 -5.85
CA HIS A 160 -6.74 -9.28 -6.99
C HIS A 160 -7.14 -8.15 -7.93
N SER A 161 -6.43 -7.97 -9.04
CA SER A 161 -6.97 -7.17 -10.14
C SER A 161 -8.36 -7.72 -10.39
N CYS A 162 -9.40 -6.88 -10.25
CA CYS A 162 -10.75 -7.21 -10.67
C CYS A 162 -10.61 -7.89 -12.03
N LYS A 163 -10.74 -9.22 -12.00
CA LYS A 163 -10.64 -10.05 -13.17
C LYS A 163 -11.89 -9.66 -13.93
N GLY A 164 -11.70 -9.04 -15.10
CA GLY A 164 -12.78 -8.43 -15.85
C GLY A 164 -14.03 -9.29 -15.84
N ASP A 165 -15.08 -8.76 -15.22
CA ASP A 165 -16.45 -9.11 -15.53
C ASP A 165 -16.69 -8.73 -16.99
N LEU A 166 -16.44 -9.68 -17.88
CA LEU A 166 -17.10 -9.80 -19.18
C LEU A 166 -17.28 -11.30 -19.43
N ALA A 167 -18.29 -11.86 -18.78
CA ALA A 167 -19.09 -12.94 -19.32
C ALA A 167 -20.25 -12.33 -20.13
#